data_AF-A0A2G2JUD4-F1
#
_entry.id   AF-A0A2G2JUD4-F1
#
_cell.length_a   1.000
_cell.length_b   1.000
_cell.length_c   1.000
_cell.angle_alpha   90.00
_cell.angle_beta   90.00
_cell.angle_gamma   90.00
#
_symmetry.space_group_name_H-M   'P 1'
#
loop_
_entity.id
_entity.type
_entity.pdbx_description
1 polymer ?
#
loop_
_entity_poly.entity_id
_entity_poly.type
_entity_poly.pdbx_seq_one_letter_code
_entity_poly.pdbx_strand_id
1 'polypeptide(L)'
;MSFRPYHYEHIKDFILYYASSLGRPDIKNILDNGISCYDDAKLFCDFMPVILDQRKTDEKLNSSTPVEIGTGVIQDLHYEAGAFVCDAGFESVWDEMIEGL
;
A
#
# COMPACT_ATOMS: atom_id res chain seq x y z
N MET A 1 6.21 13.90 3.80
CA MET A 1 6.42 13.25 5.13
C MET A 1 6.59 11.76 4.91
N SER A 2 7.43 11.05 5.67
CA SER A 2 7.58 9.59 5.58
C SER A 2 6.26 8.89 5.92
N PHE A 3 5.94 7.76 5.27
CA PHE A 3 4.77 6.94 5.61
C PHE A 3 4.85 6.50 7.08
N ARG A 4 3.91 7.03 7.86
CA ARG A 4 3.66 6.63 9.24
C ARG A 4 2.19 6.26 9.34
N PRO A 5 1.87 4.98 9.48
CA PRO A 5 0.48 4.59 9.70
C PRO A 5 -0.02 5.24 10.99
N TYR A 6 -1.26 5.70 10.96
CA TYR A 6 -1.92 6.41 12.05
C TYR A 6 -2.41 5.46 13.14
N HIS A 7 -2.94 4.30 12.75
CA HIS A 7 -3.51 3.29 13.65
C HIS A 7 -2.91 1.90 13.45
N TYR A 8 -2.49 1.57 12.23
CA TYR A 8 -2.16 0.20 11.85
C TYR A 8 -0.71 0.05 11.41
N GLU A 9 0.20 -0.09 12.39
CA GLU A 9 1.64 -0.27 12.13
C GLU A 9 1.93 -1.46 11.21
N HIS A 10 1.13 -2.53 11.29
CA HIS A 10 1.24 -3.72 10.45
C HIS A 10 1.03 -3.43 8.95
N ILE A 11 0.35 -2.34 8.59
CA ILE A 11 0.15 -1.97 7.18
C ILE A 11 1.46 -1.55 6.53
N LYS A 12 2.33 -0.85 7.27
CA LYS A 12 3.66 -0.51 6.75
C LYS A 12 4.46 -1.76 6.46
N ASP A 13 4.50 -2.70 7.41
CA ASP A 13 5.21 -3.97 7.25
C ASP A 13 4.62 -4.82 6.12
N PHE A 14 3.30 -4.81 5.97
CA PHE A 14 2.59 -5.48 4.88
C PHE A 14 3.01 -4.92 3.51
N ILE A 15 2.95 -3.60 3.32
CA ILE A 15 3.36 -2.97 2.05
C ILE A 15 4.85 -3.24 1.79
N LEU A 16 5.71 -3.15 2.82
CA LEU A 16 7.15 -3.41 2.69
C LEU A 16 7.45 -4.87 2.32
N TYR A 17 6.72 -5.82 2.89
CA TYR A 17 6.85 -7.24 2.58
C TYR A 17 6.55 -7.49 1.09
N TYR A 18 5.40 -7.00 0.60
CA TYR A 18 5.03 -7.15 -0.80
C TYR A 18 5.93 -6.35 -1.74
N ALA A 19 6.37 -5.14 -1.36
CA ALA A 19 7.32 -4.36 -2.13
C ALA A 19 8.65 -5.11 -2.28
N SER A 20 9.12 -5.77 -1.22
CA SER A 20 10.34 -6.59 -1.27
C SER A 20 10.14 -7.87 -2.10
N SER A 21 9.01 -8.55 -1.92
CA SER A 21 8.67 -9.79 -2.66
C SER A 21 8.52 -9.55 -4.16
N LEU A 22 7.89 -8.43 -4.54
CA LEU A 22 7.66 -8.03 -5.93
C LEU A 22 8.85 -7.26 -6.55
N GLY A 23 9.93 -7.04 -5.80
CA GLY A 23 11.12 -6.34 -6.30
C GLY A 23 10.85 -4.88 -6.66
N ARG A 24 10.03 -4.18 -5.87
CA ARG A 24 9.63 -2.78 -6.06
C ARG A 24 10.32 -1.87 -5.03
N PRO A 25 11.62 -1.55 -5.20
CA PRO A 25 12.34 -0.63 -4.30
C PRO A 25 11.78 0.79 -4.35
N ASP A 26 11.11 1.17 -5.44
CA ASP A 26 10.49 2.48 -5.62
C ASP A 26 9.41 2.72 -4.55
N ILE A 27 8.59 1.71 -4.26
CA ILE A 27 7.56 1.80 -3.21
C ILE A 27 8.18 1.98 -1.84
N LYS A 28 9.27 1.25 -1.56
CA LYS A 28 10.01 1.43 -0.31
C LYS A 28 10.55 2.86 -0.18
N ASN A 29 11.10 3.42 -1.25
CA ASN A 29 11.54 4.81 -1.27
C ASN A 29 10.39 5.80 -1.04
N ILE A 30 9.21 5.56 -1.61
CA ILE A 30 8.02 6.38 -1.38
C ILE A 30 7.58 6.29 0.09
N LEU A 31 7.62 5.11 0.70
CA LEU A 31 7.30 4.94 2.12
C LEU A 31 8.32 5.65 3.03
N ASP A 32 9.61 5.59 2.73
CA ASP A 32 10.66 6.20 3.54
C ASP A 32 10.74 7.73 3.37
N ASN A 33 10.63 8.24 2.14
CA ASN A 33 10.79 9.67 1.84
C ASN A 33 9.47 10.44 1.80
N GLY A 34 8.35 9.74 1.64
CA GLY A 34 7.06 10.34 1.34
C GLY A 34 6.81 10.50 -0.15
N ILE A 35 5.55 10.73 -0.51
CA ILE A 35 5.17 11.10 -1.87
C ILE A 35 5.61 12.54 -2.12
N SER A 36 6.45 12.74 -3.13
CA SER A 36 6.99 14.07 -3.47
C SER A 36 6.40 14.62 -4.77
N CYS A 37 5.92 13.76 -5.66
CA CYS A 37 5.34 14.13 -6.94
C CYS A 37 4.14 13.25 -7.32
N TYR A 38 3.44 13.65 -8.39
CA TYR A 38 2.29 12.90 -8.91
C TYR A 38 2.68 11.47 -9.34
N ASP A 39 3.86 11.29 -9.95
CA ASP A 39 4.34 9.96 -10.34
C ASP A 39 4.54 9.03 -9.13
N ASP A 40 5.05 9.55 -8.00
CA ASP A 40 5.18 8.79 -6.76
C ASP A 40 3.80 8.37 -6.22
N ALA A 41 2.85 9.30 -6.21
CA ALA A 41 1.48 9.04 -5.76
C ALA A 41 0.84 7.96 -6.63
N LYS A 42 1.00 8.09 -7.94
CA LYS A 42 0.46 7.14 -8.92
C LYS A 42 1.10 5.76 -8.78
N LEU A 43 2.42 5.68 -8.68
CA LEU A 43 3.14 4.43 -8.45
C LEU A 43 2.67 3.72 -7.18
N PHE A 44 2.39 4.48 -6.12
CA PHE A 44 1.88 3.94 -4.86
C PHE A 44 0.43 3.47 -4.99
N CYS A 45 -0.46 4.27 -5.60
CA CYS A 45 -1.85 3.90 -5.86
C CYS A 45 -1.96 2.66 -6.75
N ASP A 46 -1.22 2.60 -7.87
CA ASP A 46 -1.15 1.45 -8.77
C ASP A 46 -0.62 0.19 -8.07
N PHE A 47 0.16 0.35 -7.00
CA PHE A 47 0.70 -0.77 -6.24
C PHE A 47 -0.32 -1.43 -5.30
N MET A 48 -1.31 -0.67 -4.81
CA MET A 48 -2.35 -1.19 -3.91
C MET A 48 -3.11 -2.42 -4.47
N PRO A 49 -3.70 -2.38 -5.68
CA PRO A 49 -4.39 -3.54 -6.25
C PRO A 49 -3.44 -4.71 -6.51
N VAL A 50 -2.19 -4.44 -6.91
CA VAL A 50 -1.17 -5.48 -7.14
C VAL A 50 -0.88 -6.26 -5.87
N ILE A 51 -0.80 -5.59 -4.72
CA ILE A 51 -0.64 -6.26 -3.42
C ILE A 51 -1.86 -7.12 -3.10
N LEU A 52 -3.07 -6.62 -3.32
CA LEU A 52 -4.31 -7.36 -3.06
C LEU A 52 -4.42 -8.63 -3.92
N ASP A 53 -4.06 -8.55 -5.20
CA ASP A 53 -4.02 -9.71 -6.10
C ASP A 53 -2.93 -10.71 -5.72
N GLN A 54 -1.74 -10.22 -5.35
CA GLN A 54 -0.66 -11.09 -4.89
C GLN A 54 -1.05 -11.81 -3.60
N ARG A 55 -1.66 -11.10 -2.63
CA ARG A 55 -2.21 -11.69 -1.41
C ARG A 55 -3.23 -12.80 -1.73
N LYS A 56 -4.19 -12.52 -2.62
CA LYS A 56 -5.21 -13.50 -3.02
C LYS A 56 -4.58 -14.74 -3.65
N THR A 57 -3.45 -14.57 -4.34
CA THR A 57 -2.66 -15.66 -4.91
C THR A 57 -1.92 -16.45 -3.82
N ASP A 58 -1.29 -15.76 -2.86
CA ASP A 58 -0.57 -16.36 -1.74
C ASP A 58 -1.51 -17.15 -0.81
N GLU A 59 -2.71 -16.62 -0.53
CA GLU A 59 -3.77 -17.30 0.22
C GLU A 59 -4.19 -18.61 -0.47
N LYS A 60 -4.35 -18.59 -1.80
CA LYS A 60 -4.65 -19.81 -2.57
C LYS A 60 -3.50 -20.82 -2.54
N LEU A 61 -2.27 -20.35 -2.43
CA LEU A 61 -1.07 -21.19 -2.38
C LEU A 61 -0.75 -21.70 -0.96
N ASN A 62 -1.56 -21.37 0.04
CA ASN A 62 -1.29 -21.63 1.47
C ASN A 62 0.10 -21.14 1.92
N SER A 63 0.61 -20.09 1.27
CA SER A 63 1.86 -19.49 1.68
C SER A 63 1.60 -18.75 2.99
N SER A 64 2.35 -19.07 4.05
CA SER A 64 2.27 -18.32 5.31
C SER A 64 2.77 -16.91 5.05
N THR A 65 1.85 -15.98 4.83
CA THR A 65 2.17 -14.56 4.87
C THR A 65 2.65 -14.22 6.29
N PRO A 66 3.78 -13.49 6.43
CA PRO A 66 4.37 -13.23 7.75
C PRO A 66 3.54 -12.29 8.63
N VAL A 67 2.57 -11.59 8.04
CA VAL A 67 1.61 -10.76 8.76
C VAL A 67 0.37 -11.61 8.98
N GLU A 68 -0.15 -11.71 10.20
CA GLU A 68 -1.42 -12.39 10.47
C GLU A 68 -2.56 -11.50 9.94
N ILE A 69 -2.91 -11.71 8.67
CA ILE A 69 -3.77 -10.79 7.92
C ILE A 69 -5.22 -11.13 8.21
N GLY A 70 -5.77 -10.55 9.26
CA GLY A 70 -7.21 -10.57 9.49
C GLY A 70 -8.00 -10.04 8.28
N THR A 71 -9.29 -10.38 8.21
CA THR A 71 -10.20 -9.91 7.14
C THR A 71 -10.28 -8.38 7.04
N GLY A 72 -9.87 -7.64 8.09
CA GLY A 72 -9.86 -6.17 8.15
C GLY A 72 -8.70 -5.48 7.42
N VAL A 73 -7.62 -6.18 7.04
CA VAL A 73 -6.42 -5.52 6.48
C VAL A 73 -6.67 -4.75 5.19
N ILE A 74 -7.68 -5.12 4.40
CA ILE A 74 -8.02 -4.34 3.20
C ILE A 74 -8.56 -2.96 3.58
N GLN A 75 -9.41 -2.90 4.61
CA GLN A 75 -9.96 -1.64 5.12
C GLN A 75 -8.88 -0.81 5.80
N ASP A 76 -8.02 -1.45 6.59
CA ASP A 76 -6.87 -0.80 7.23
C ASP A 76 -5.89 -0.24 6.19
N LEU A 77 -5.55 -1.04 5.17
CA LEU A 77 -4.70 -0.63 4.05
C LEU A 77 -5.32 0.57 3.35
N HIS A 78 -6.60 0.50 3.01
CA HIS A 78 -7.30 1.58 2.33
C HIS A 78 -7.31 2.87 3.16
N TYR A 79 -7.53 2.75 4.48
CA TYR A 79 -7.52 3.90 5.38
C TYR A 79 -6.14 4.54 5.46
N GLU A 80 -5.09 3.75 5.70
CA GLU A 80 -3.73 4.25 5.88
C GLU A 80 -3.10 4.74 4.58
N ALA A 81 -3.27 3.99 3.48
CA ALA A 81 -2.77 4.36 2.17
C ALA A 81 -3.49 5.60 1.63
N GLY A 82 -4.82 5.66 1.80
CA GLY A 82 -5.60 6.86 1.44
C GLY A 82 -5.19 8.07 2.27
N ALA A 83 -5.10 7.92 3.59
CA ALA A 83 -4.64 9.00 4.47
C ALA A 83 -3.25 9.51 4.07
N PHE A 84 -2.34 8.61 3.69
CA PHE A 84 -0.99 8.99 3.25
C PHE A 84 -0.98 9.78 1.93
N VAL A 85 -1.77 9.35 0.95
CA VAL A 85 -1.86 10.03 -0.35
C VAL A 85 -2.58 11.38 -0.20
N CYS A 86 -3.62 11.45 0.62
CA CYS A 86 -4.31 12.70 0.97
C CYS A 86 -3.40 13.67 1.74
N ASP A 87 -2.63 13.20 2.73
CA ASP A 87 -1.68 14.03 3.49
C ASP A 87 -0.58 14.61 2.60
N ALA A 88 -0.19 13.87 1.57
CA ALA A 88 0.74 14.34 0.55
C ALA A 88 0.11 15.35 -0.45
N GLY A 89 -1.21 15.56 -0.41
CA GLY A 89 -1.94 16.47 -1.29
C GLY A 89 -2.31 15.88 -2.65
N PHE A 90 -2.27 14.56 -2.80
CA PHE A 90 -2.57 13.84 -4.05
C PHE A 90 -3.87 13.04 -3.96
N GLU A 91 -4.83 13.49 -3.15
CA GLU A 91 -6.15 12.86 -2.97
C GLU A 91 -6.84 12.52 -4.30
N SER A 92 -6.73 13.38 -5.32
CA SER A 92 -7.29 13.12 -6.65
C SER A 92 -6.75 11.84 -7.29
N VAL A 93 -5.50 11.47 -7.04
CA VAL A 93 -4.88 10.25 -7.57
C VAL A 93 -5.39 9.00 -6.85
N TRP A 94 -5.69 9.15 -5.56
CA TRP A 94 -6.28 8.09 -4.76
C TRP A 94 -7.73 7.83 -5.20
N ASP A 95 -8.51 8.90 -5.37
CA ASP A 95 -9.89 8.81 -5.84
C ASP A 95 -9.97 8.21 -7.25
N GLU A 96 -9.13 8.66 -8.19
CA GLU A 96 -9.06 8.08 -9.54
C GLU A 96 -8.78 6.57 -9.52
N MET A 97 -7.91 6.12 -8.61
CA MET A 97 -7.59 4.69 -8.47
C MET A 97 -8.76 3.89 -7.89
N ILE A 98 -9.50 4.45 -6.92
CA ILE A 98 -10.69 3.81 -6.34
C ILE A 98 -11.84 3.76 -7.35
N GLU A 99 -12.08 4.84 -8.08
CA GLU A 99 -13.13 4.87 -9.10
C GLU A 99 -12.84 3.91 -10.28
N GLY A 100 -11.57 3.58 -10.50
CA GLY A 100 -11.11 2.64 -11.53
C GLY A 100 -11.09 1.16 -11.11
N LEU A 101 -11.31 0.84 -9.84
CA LEU A 101 -11.30 -0.51 -9.25
C LEU A 101 -12.67 -1.21 -9.33
#